data_AF-A0A315E5Y0-F1
#
_entry.id   AF-A0A315E5Y0-F1
#
_cell.length_a   1.000
_cell.length_b   1.000
_cell.length_c   1.000
_cell.angle_alpha   90.00
_cell.angle_beta   90.00
_cell.angle_gamma   90.00
#
_symmetry.space_group_name_H-M   'P 1'
#
loop_
_entity.id
_entity.type
_entity.pdbx_description
1 polymer ?
#
loop_
_entity_poly.entity_id
_entity_poly.type
_entity_poly.pdbx_seq_one_letter_code
_entity_poly.pdbx_strand_id
1 'polypeptide(L)'
;MRTSLDFPDALFKHLKTRAAQEGRTLRDLVIELVERGLTAREVVDPQKRFDARPVFGSTDPAARPVHFMSNAALYEIMNEDDDERAIQFMARR
;
A
#
# COMPACT_ATOMS: atom_id res chain seq x y z
N MET A 1 -16.98 7.58 -29.61
CA MET A 1 -16.32 6.92 -30.77
C MET A 1 -16.84 5.49 -30.89
N ARG A 2 -16.96 4.93 -32.10
CA ARG A 2 -17.27 3.50 -32.28
C ARG A 2 -15.96 2.73 -32.32
N THR A 3 -15.80 1.79 -31.40
CA THR A 3 -14.61 0.94 -31.29
C THR A 3 -15.06 -0.51 -31.37
N SER A 4 -14.33 -1.32 -32.15
CA SER A 4 -14.52 -2.78 -32.18
C SER A 4 -13.54 -3.41 -31.18
N LEU A 5 -14.03 -4.31 -30.34
CA LEU A 5 -13.25 -5.05 -29.35
C LEU A 5 -13.53 -6.53 -29.52
N ASP A 6 -12.48 -7.36 -29.50
CA ASP A 6 -12.61 -8.80 -29.58
C ASP A 6 -12.76 -9.42 -28.20
N PHE A 7 -13.73 -10.33 -28.06
CA PHE A 7 -14.00 -11.05 -26.81
C PHE A 7 -13.99 -12.55 -27.06
N PRO A 8 -13.41 -13.36 -26.15
CA PRO A 8 -13.61 -14.80 -26.17
C PRO A 8 -15.09 -15.14 -26.09
N ASP A 9 -15.53 -16.18 -26.82
CA ASP A 9 -16.96 -16.56 -26.90
C ASP A 9 -17.61 -16.79 -25.53
N ALA A 10 -16.89 -17.47 -24.62
CA ALA A 10 -17.35 -17.70 -23.26
C ALA A 10 -17.59 -16.38 -22.48
N LEU A 11 -16.69 -15.40 -22.63
CA LEU A 11 -16.81 -14.10 -21.98
C LEU A 11 -17.98 -13.30 -22.57
N PHE A 12 -18.13 -13.33 -23.89
CA PHE A 12 -19.23 -12.63 -24.56
C PHE A 12 -20.60 -13.19 -24.17
N LYS A 13 -20.72 -14.52 -24.04
CA LYS A 13 -21.93 -15.17 -23.49
C LYS A 13 -22.22 -14.70 -22.08
N HIS A 14 -21.21 -14.65 -21.22
CA HIS A 14 -21.37 -14.19 -19.84
C HIS A 14 -21.84 -12.72 -19.78
N LEU A 15 -21.25 -11.83 -20.59
CA LEU A 15 -21.65 -10.43 -20.67
C LEU A 15 -23.12 -10.28 -21.11
N LYS A 16 -23.56 -11.05 -22.11
CA LYS A 16 -24.97 -11.05 -22.55
C LYS A 16 -25.93 -11.51 -21.47
N THR A 17 -25.61 -12.62 -20.81
CA THR A 17 -26.43 -13.15 -19.71
C THR A 17 -26.56 -12.13 -18.59
N ARG A 18 -25.45 -11.48 -18.21
CA ARG A 18 -25.44 -10.45 -17.18
C ARG A 18 -26.26 -9.22 -17.58
N ALA A 19 -26.10 -8.73 -18.82
CA ALA A 19 -26.89 -7.61 -19.32
C ALA A 19 -28.40 -7.91 -19.30
N ALA A 20 -28.80 -9.13 -19.67
CA ALA A 20 -30.18 -9.58 -19.62
C ALA A 20 -30.72 -9.68 -18.18
N GLN A 21 -29.93 -10.23 -17.25
CA GLN A 21 -30.29 -10.33 -15.83
C GLN A 21 -30.47 -8.96 -15.17
N GLU A 22 -29.63 -8.00 -15.53
CA GLU A 22 -29.66 -6.64 -14.98
C GLU A 22 -30.66 -5.73 -15.71
N GLY A 23 -31.29 -6.18 -16.79
CA GLY A 23 -32.24 -5.38 -17.59
C GLY A 23 -31.58 -4.20 -18.31
N ARG A 24 -30.28 -4.30 -18.62
CA ARG A 24 -29.48 -3.21 -19.22
C ARG A 24 -28.99 -3.59 -20.61
N THR A 25 -28.61 -2.60 -21.42
CA THR A 25 -27.99 -2.89 -22.72
C THR A 25 -26.56 -3.42 -22.52
N LEU A 26 -26.12 -4.28 -23.44
CA LEU A 26 -24.75 -4.80 -23.43
C LEU A 26 -23.71 -3.67 -23.51
N ARG A 27 -24.03 -2.59 -24.25
CA ARG A 27 -23.17 -1.42 -24.38
C ARG A 27 -22.95 -0.73 -23.05
N ASP A 28 -24.02 -0.46 -22.31
CA ASP A 28 -23.95 0.26 -21.03
C ASP A 28 -23.18 -0.57 -20.00
N LEU A 29 -23.44 -1.87 -19.95
CA LEU A 29 -22.69 -2.80 -19.08
C LEU A 29 -21.19 -2.79 -19.39
N VAL A 30 -20.81 -2.85 -20.67
CA VAL A 30 -19.40 -2.85 -21.07
C VAL A 30 -18.73 -1.53 -20.71
N ILE A 31 -19.39 -0.39 -20.93
CA ILE A 31 -18.85 0.92 -20.54
C ILE A 31 -18.60 0.97 -19.03
N GLU A 32 -19.60 0.60 -18.23
CA GLU A 32 -19.48 0.60 -16.76
C GLU A 32 -18.34 -0.31 -16.28
N LEU A 33 -18.23 -1.52 -16.85
CA LEU A 33 -17.18 -2.47 -16.47
C LEU A 33 -15.78 -1.94 -16.83
N VAL A 34 -15.64 -1.29 -17.99
CA VAL A 34 -14.37 -0.69 -18.40
C VAL A 34 -14.01 0.50 -17.51
N GLU A 35 -14.95 1.41 -17.23
CA GLU A 35 -14.73 2.54 -16.32
C GLU A 35 -14.34 2.08 -14.91
N ARG A 36 -15.05 1.06 -14.42
CA ARG A 36 -14.74 0.44 -13.13
C ARG A 36 -13.37 -0.22 -13.14
N GLY A 37 -13.01 -0.94 -14.21
CA GLY A 37 -11.69 -1.56 -14.34
C GLY A 37 -10.55 -0.56 -14.39
N LEU A 38 -10.75 0.59 -15.03
CA LEU A 38 -9.77 1.68 -15.10
C LEU A 38 -9.66 2.46 -13.77
N THR A 39 -10.78 2.59 -13.04
CA THR A 39 -10.81 3.30 -11.75
C THR A 39 -10.44 2.40 -10.58
N ALA A 40 -10.52 1.08 -10.76
CA ALA A 40 -10.06 0.10 -9.78
C ALA A 40 -8.56 0.25 -9.61
N ARG A 41 -8.18 1.08 -8.64
CA ARG A 41 -6.83 1.14 -8.11
C ARG A 41 -6.48 -0.27 -7.72
N GLU A 42 -5.39 -0.79 -8.27
CA GLU A 42 -4.88 -2.13 -7.94
C GLU A 42 -4.90 -2.25 -6.41
N VAL A 43 -5.70 -3.18 -5.89
CA VAL A 43 -5.73 -3.47 -4.45
C VAL A 43 -4.46 -4.21 -4.16
N VAL A 44 -3.35 -3.46 -4.12
CA VAL A 44 -2.07 -3.99 -3.69
C VAL A 44 -2.19 -4.20 -2.21
N ASP A 45 -2.01 -5.45 -1.78
CA ASP A 45 -1.85 -5.80 -0.38
C ASP A 45 -0.83 -4.82 0.25
N PRO A 46 -1.22 -4.02 1.26
CA PRO A 46 -0.35 -3.05 1.91
C PRO A 46 0.96 -3.68 2.37
N GLN A 47 0.92 -4.95 2.79
CA GLN A 47 2.08 -5.70 3.25
C GLN A 47 3.05 -5.96 2.09
N LYS A 48 2.55 -6.49 0.97
CA LYS A 48 3.37 -6.72 -0.24
C LYS A 48 3.96 -5.42 -0.79
N ARG A 49 3.23 -4.31 -0.68
CA ARG A 49 3.72 -2.99 -1.09
C ARG A 49 4.84 -2.48 -0.18
N PHE A 50 4.81 -2.82 1.10
CA PHE A 50 5.86 -2.48 2.06
C PHE A 50 7.11 -3.32 1.80
N ASP A 51 6.94 -4.64 1.62
CA ASP A 51 8.03 -5.59 1.35
C ASP A 51 8.74 -5.32 0.01
N ALA A 52 8.02 -4.80 -0.99
CA ALA A 52 8.59 -4.47 -2.29
C ALA A 52 9.44 -3.17 -2.30
N ARG A 53 9.53 -2.44 -1.18
CA ARG A 53 10.34 -1.22 -1.12
C ARG A 53 11.82 -1.57 -0.97
N PRO A 54 12.72 -0.94 -1.76
CA PRO A 54 14.14 -1.08 -1.50
C PRO A 54 14.47 -0.48 -0.13
N VAL A 55 14.90 -1.33 0.80
CA VAL A 55 15.43 -0.89 2.10
C VAL A 55 16.91 -0.59 1.92
N PHE A 56 17.26 0.69 2.01
CA PHE A 56 18.66 1.10 2.05
C PHE A 56 19.15 0.99 3.49
N GLY A 57 20.02 0.02 3.77
CA GLY A 57 20.74 -0.04 5.04
C GLY A 57 21.71 1.14 5.16
N SER A 58 21.94 1.63 6.37
CA SER A 58 23.03 2.56 6.64
C SER A 58 24.38 1.85 6.46
N THR A 59 25.31 2.45 5.73
CA THR A 59 26.70 1.98 5.61
C THR A 59 27.57 2.38 6.81
N ASP A 60 27.02 3.15 7.74
CA ASP A 60 27.72 3.61 8.93
C ASP A 60 27.81 2.47 9.97
N PRO A 61 29.02 2.00 10.34
CA PRO A 61 29.19 0.97 11.36
C PRO A 61 28.77 1.44 12.78
N ALA A 62 28.60 2.75 13.00
CA ALA A 62 28.07 3.30 14.24
C ALA A 62 26.53 3.39 14.26
N ALA A 63 25.86 3.15 13.13
CA ALA A 63 24.40 3.18 13.09
C ALA A 63 23.81 2.01 13.87
N ARG A 64 23.13 2.32 14.98
CA ARG A 64 22.38 1.33 15.76
C ARG A 64 21.25 0.78 14.88
N PRO A 65 21.14 -0.55 14.66
CA PRO A 65 20.05 -1.12 13.86
C PRO A 65 18.73 -1.02 14.62
N VAL A 66 18.03 0.10 14.44
CA VAL A 66 16.74 0.41 15.10
C VAL A 66 15.61 -0.53 14.71
N HIS A 67 15.72 -1.22 13.57
CA HIS A 67 14.68 -2.09 13.00
C HIS A 67 14.38 -3.35 13.82
N PHE A 68 15.24 -3.75 14.75
CA PHE A 68 15.07 -4.94 15.60
C PHE A 68 14.84 -4.60 17.08
N MET A 69 14.69 -3.32 17.42
CA MET A 69 14.59 -2.88 18.81
C MET A 69 13.14 -2.93 19.31
N SER A 70 12.95 -3.32 20.57
CA SER A 70 11.65 -3.22 21.22
C SER A 70 11.27 -1.74 21.43
N ASN A 71 9.98 -1.43 21.54
CA ASN A 71 9.53 -0.07 21.85
C ASN A 71 10.20 0.49 23.12
N ALA A 72 10.41 -0.35 24.14
CA ALA A 72 11.10 0.06 25.37
C ALA A 72 12.55 0.49 25.09
N ALA A 73 13.29 -0.29 24.30
CA ALA A 73 14.66 0.05 23.93
C ALA A 73 14.75 1.31 23.06
N LEU A 74 13.72 1.60 22.25
CA LEU A 74 13.63 2.86 21.51
C LEU A 74 13.39 4.06 22.43
N TYR A 75 12.54 3.91 23.44
CA TYR A 75 12.28 4.95 24.44
C TYR A 75 13.55 5.33 25.22
N GLU A 76 14.39 4.36 25.56
CA GLU A 76 15.68 4.61 26.22
C GLU A 76 16.60 5.47 25.34
N ILE A 77 16.75 5.13 24.06
CA ILE A 77 17.58 5.91 23.12
C ILE A 77 17.03 7.33 22.95
N MET A 78 15.71 7.48 22.83
CA MET A 78 15.10 8.80 22.63
C MET A 78 15.32 9.75 23.80
N ASN A 79 15.43 9.22 25.02
CA ASN A 79 15.54 10.02 26.24
C ASN A 79 17.00 10.12 26.75
N GLU A 80 17.95 9.36 26.17
CA GLU A 80 19.36 9.30 26.59
C GLU A 80 19.97 10.69 26.81
N ASP A 81 19.86 11.58 25.81
CA ASP A 81 20.41 12.95 25.86
C ASP A 81 19.73 13.86 26.90
N ASP A 82 18.40 13.72 27.06
CA ASP A 82 17.61 14.53 27.99
C ASP A 82 17.87 14.12 29.43
N ASP A 83 17.99 12.81 29.68
CA ASP A 83 18.35 12.22 30.96
C ASP A 83 19.78 12.63 31.36
N GLU A 84 20.74 12.57 30.43
CA GLU A 84 22.12 13.05 30.65
C GLU A 84 22.16 14.53 31.03
N ARG A 85 21.42 15.38 30.32
CA ARG A 85 21.31 16.81 30.64
C ARG A 85 20.70 17.03 32.03
N ALA A 86 19.62 16.33 32.35
CA ALA A 86 18.98 16.43 33.66
C ALA A 86 19.94 16.05 34.80
N ILE A 87 20.70 14.97 34.63
CA ILE A 87 21.71 14.51 35.60
C ILE A 87 22.81 15.57 35.79
N GLN A 88 23.33 16.15 34.70
CA GLN A 88 24.35 17.22 34.77
C GLN A 88 23.84 18.46 35.49
N PHE A 89 22.58 18.86 35.26
CA PHE A 89 21.97 19.98 35.97
C PHE A 89 21.80 19.72 37.46
N MET A 90 21.43 18.49 37.86
CA MET A 90 21.31 18.11 39.27
C MET A 90 22.65 18.02 39.99
N ALA A 91 23.71 17.57 39.30
CA ALA A 91 25.05 17.44 39.87
C ALA A 91 25.77 18.79 40.09
N ARG A 92 25.28 19.88 39.48
CA ARG A 92 25.87 21.23 39.57
C ARG A 92 25.25 22.09 40.69
N ARG A 93 24.31 21.55 41.46
CA ARG A 93 23.65 22.22 42.60
C ARG A 93 24.23 21.73 43.92
#